data_AF-A0A2W2CQ60-F1
#
_entry.id   AF-A0A2W2CQ60-F1
#
_cell.length_a   1.000
_cell.length_b   1.000
_cell.length_c   1.000
_cell.angle_alpha   90.00
_cell.angle_beta   90.00
_cell.angle_gamma   90.00
#
_symmetry.space_group_name_H-M   'P 1'
#
loop_
_entity.id
_entity.type
_entity.pdbx_description
1 polymer ?
#
loop_
_entity_poly.entity_id
_entity_poly.type
_entity_poly.pdbx_seq_one_letter_code
_entity_poly.pdbx_strand_id
1 'polypeptide(L)'
;SSVFGAVLASMRSLKTSLVVFDTAVVDLTDRLHDPVELLFGTQLGGGTDINRAIAYSQGLITRPAHSIFILIGDLYEGGVRQEMLRRVAAMTQAGVQVIVLLALSDEGAPFYDHDNAAALAAMGVPAFACTPDAFPD
;
A
#
# COMPACT_ATOMS: atom_id res chain seq x y z
N SER A 1 5.71 6.88 7.28
CA SER A 1 5.73 5.54 6.63
C SER A 1 7.01 5.18 5.86
N SER A 2 7.92 6.13 5.55
CA SER A 2 9.16 5.85 4.81
C SER A 2 10.19 4.99 5.58
N VAL A 3 10.22 5.09 6.91
CA VAL A 3 11.12 4.31 7.78
C VAL A 3 10.85 2.79 7.68
N PHE A 4 9.59 2.38 7.48
CA PHE A 4 9.21 0.97 7.37
C PHE A 4 9.77 0.32 6.09
N GLY A 5 9.75 1.05 4.97
CA GLY A 5 10.34 0.62 3.71
C GLY A 5 11.85 0.43 3.80
N ALA A 6 12.55 1.37 4.46
CA ALA A 6 14.00 1.31 4.65
C ALA A 6 14.43 0.13 5.56
N VAL A 7 13.67 -0.16 6.62
CA VAL A 7 13.95 -1.30 7.52
C VAL A 7 13.71 -2.63 6.80
N LEU A 8 12.60 -2.80 6.06
CA LEU A 8 12.36 -4.03 5.28
C LEU A 8 13.39 -4.20 4.15
N ALA A 9 13.84 -3.12 3.52
CA ALA A 9 14.91 -3.17 2.52
C ALA A 9 16.27 -3.59 3.10
N SER A 10 16.50 -3.39 4.40
CA SER A 10 17.73 -3.81 5.08
C SER A 10 17.79 -5.34 5.35
N MET A 11 16.65 -6.04 5.26
CA MET A 11 16.60 -7.50 5.38
C MET A 11 17.03 -8.15 4.06
N ARG A 12 18.28 -8.60 3.99
CA ARG A 12 18.91 -9.20 2.78
C ARG A 12 18.15 -10.38 2.15
N SER A 13 17.22 -11.02 2.86
CA SER A 13 16.41 -12.14 2.37
C SER A 13 15.14 -11.72 1.63
N LEU A 14 14.77 -10.44 1.65
CA LEU A 14 13.52 -9.94 1.07
C LEU A 14 13.81 -9.07 -0.16
N LYS A 15 13.07 -9.33 -1.26
CA LYS A 15 12.99 -8.39 -2.38
C LYS A 15 11.87 -7.40 -2.06
N THR A 16 12.23 -6.18 -1.73
CA THR A 16 11.28 -5.12 -1.41
C THR A 16 11.10 -4.21 -2.62
N SER A 17 9.86 -3.88 -2.93
CA SER A 17 9.52 -2.84 -3.91
C SER A 17 8.74 -1.74 -3.21
N LEU A 18 9.04 -0.47 -3.53
CA LEU A 18 8.35 0.69 -2.99
C LEU A 18 7.75 1.49 -4.13
N VAL A 19 6.43 1.53 -4.19
CA VAL A 19 5.68 2.26 -5.19
C VAL A 19 4.90 3.35 -4.49
N VAL A 20 5.06 4.59 -4.96
CA VAL A 20 4.28 5.74 -4.51
C VAL A 20 3.34 6.16 -5.63
N PHE A 21 2.18 6.71 -5.26
CA PHE A 21 1.17 7.03 -6.23
C PHE A 21 0.27 8.17 -5.79
N ASP A 22 -0.30 8.82 -6.80
CA ASP A 22 -1.38 9.79 -6.76
C ASP A 22 -2.27 9.45 -7.97
N THR A 23 -2.39 10.34 -8.98
CA THR A 23 -2.85 9.98 -10.34
C THR A 23 -1.77 9.33 -11.20
N ALA A 24 -0.50 9.52 -10.83
CA ALA A 24 0.66 8.87 -11.38
C ALA A 24 1.13 7.72 -10.47
N VAL A 25 2.05 6.89 -10.98
CA VAL A 25 2.65 5.77 -10.27
C VAL A 25 4.15 5.90 -10.49
N VAL A 26 4.90 5.96 -9.41
CA VAL A 26 6.35 6.09 -9.43
C VAL A 26 6.94 4.94 -8.62
N ASP A 27 7.78 4.16 -9.27
CA ASP A 27 8.53 3.09 -8.61
C ASP A 27 9.84 3.65 -8.05
N LEU A 28 9.99 3.58 -6.73
CA LEU A 28 11.15 4.01 -5.97
C LEU A 28 11.96 2.83 -5.42
N THR A 29 11.74 1.61 -5.94
CA THR A 29 12.44 0.39 -5.52
C THR A 29 13.96 0.59 -5.51
N ASP A 30 14.53 1.23 -6.55
CA ASP A 30 15.98 1.45 -6.62
C ASP A 30 16.49 2.48 -5.61
N ARG A 31 15.62 3.32 -5.04
CA ARG A 31 15.95 4.37 -4.07
C ARG A 31 15.72 3.95 -2.62
N LEU A 32 15.33 2.70 -2.37
CA LEU A 32 15.05 2.16 -1.04
C LEU A 32 16.21 2.32 -0.03
N HIS A 33 17.44 2.45 -0.53
CA HIS A 33 18.65 2.58 0.28
C HIS A 33 18.97 4.02 0.71
N ASP A 34 18.28 5.02 0.15
CA ASP A 34 18.45 6.44 0.48
C ASP A 34 17.15 7.02 1.08
N PRO A 35 17.02 7.02 2.42
CA PRO A 35 15.82 7.52 3.08
C PRO A 35 15.60 9.02 2.89
N VAL A 36 16.64 9.81 2.57
CA VAL A 36 16.52 11.25 2.34
C VAL A 36 15.88 11.49 0.97
N GLU A 37 16.33 10.79 -0.07
CA GLU A 37 15.69 10.86 -1.38
C GLU A 37 14.24 10.37 -1.35
N LEU A 38 13.91 9.37 -0.54
CA LEU A 38 12.52 8.94 -0.36
C LEU A 38 11.63 10.00 0.30
N LEU A 39 12.18 10.82 1.19
CA LEU A 39 11.45 11.87 1.90
C LEU A 39 11.21 13.12 1.04
N PHE A 40 12.12 13.43 0.11
CA PHE A 40 12.06 14.65 -0.71
C PHE A 40 11.74 14.40 -2.19
N GLY A 41 11.78 13.15 -2.64
CA GLY A 41 11.71 12.78 -4.05
C GLY A 41 10.31 12.68 -4.66
N THR A 42 9.25 12.93 -3.89
CA THR A 42 7.87 12.69 -4.36
C THR A 42 6.99 13.91 -4.20
N GLN A 43 6.84 14.67 -5.29
CA GLN A 43 5.78 15.66 -5.40
C GLN A 43 4.55 14.97 -6.00
N LEU A 44 3.73 14.38 -5.13
CA LEU A 44 2.45 13.79 -5.48
C LEU A 44 1.42 14.92 -5.62
N GLY A 45 0.63 14.91 -6.69
CA GLY A 45 -0.44 15.88 -6.97
C GLY A 45 -1.68 15.67 -6.08
N GLY A 46 -2.79 16.31 -6.46
CA GLY A 46 -4.02 16.37 -5.64
C GLY A 46 -5.09 15.31 -5.93
N GLY A 47 -4.76 14.21 -6.61
CA GLY A 47 -5.72 13.15 -6.95
C GLY A 47 -5.16 11.76 -6.65
N THR A 48 -6.02 10.74 -6.68
CA THR A 48 -5.65 9.38 -6.25
C THR A 48 -6.21 8.35 -7.22
N ASP A 49 -5.38 7.42 -7.70
CA ASP A 49 -5.77 6.26 -8.52
C ASP A 49 -5.15 4.99 -7.92
N ILE A 50 -5.84 4.43 -6.92
CA ILE A 50 -5.40 3.25 -6.17
C ILE A 50 -5.39 2.04 -7.11
N ASN A 51 -6.41 1.90 -7.96
CA ASN A 51 -6.54 0.85 -8.95
C ASN A 51 -5.30 0.76 -9.85
N ARG A 52 -4.83 1.90 -10.37
CA ARG A 52 -3.65 1.95 -11.22
C ARG A 52 -2.38 1.57 -10.46
N ALA A 53 -2.24 2.02 -9.21
CA ALA A 53 -1.12 1.63 -8.36
C ALA A 53 -1.11 0.10 -8.10
N ILE A 54 -2.26 -0.48 -7.75
CA ILE A 54 -2.41 -1.93 -7.56
C ILE A 54 -2.09 -2.68 -8.86
N ALA A 55 -2.56 -2.20 -10.01
CA ALA A 55 -2.28 -2.82 -11.31
C ALA A 55 -0.77 -2.88 -11.59
N TYR A 56 -0.05 -1.80 -11.31
CA TYR A 56 1.41 -1.75 -11.45
C TYR A 56 2.09 -2.71 -10.47
N SER A 57 1.76 -2.62 -9.17
CA SER A 57 2.34 -3.46 -8.13
C SER A 57 2.10 -4.95 -8.37
N GLN A 58 0.92 -5.32 -8.88
CA GLN A 58 0.61 -6.70 -9.25
C GLN A 58 1.59 -7.25 -10.30
N GLY A 59 2.07 -6.41 -11.22
CA GLY A 59 3.11 -6.77 -12.20
C GLY A 59 4.50 -7.03 -11.61
N LEU A 60 4.77 -6.51 -10.40
CA LEU A 60 6.05 -6.72 -9.70
C LEU A 60 6.09 -8.05 -8.91
N ILE A 61 4.92 -8.64 -8.62
CA ILE A 61 4.78 -9.86 -7.83
C ILE A 61 5.10 -11.08 -8.71
N THR A 62 6.20 -11.76 -8.40
CA THR A 62 6.63 -12.96 -9.15
C THR A 62 6.34 -14.28 -8.45
N ARG A 63 6.12 -14.27 -7.13
CA ARG A 63 5.81 -15.46 -6.32
C ARG A 63 4.65 -15.16 -5.36
N PRO A 64 3.39 -15.21 -5.83
CA PRO A 64 2.22 -14.80 -5.06
C PRO A 64 2.15 -15.38 -3.64
N ALA A 65 2.24 -16.71 -3.50
CA ALA A 65 2.19 -17.42 -2.22
C ALA A 65 3.34 -17.10 -1.23
N HIS A 66 4.37 -16.35 -1.67
CA HIS A 66 5.50 -15.91 -0.86
C HIS A 66 5.64 -14.37 -0.86
N SER A 67 4.56 -13.66 -1.19
CA SER A 67 4.57 -12.20 -1.31
C SER A 67 3.56 -11.58 -0.35
N ILE A 68 3.97 -10.46 0.24
CA ILE A 68 3.10 -9.58 1.03
C ILE A 68 2.93 -8.29 0.23
N PHE A 69 1.70 -7.86 0.02
CA PHE A 69 1.37 -6.57 -0.58
C PHE A 69 0.72 -5.69 0.48
N ILE A 70 1.32 -4.52 0.74
CA ILE A 70 0.84 -3.57 1.75
C ILE A 70 0.40 -2.31 1.02
N LEU A 71 -0.89 -1.99 1.11
CA LEU A 71 -1.44 -0.71 0.65
C LEU A 71 -1.51 0.25 1.83
N ILE A 72 -0.93 1.45 1.68
CA ILE A 72 -0.96 2.49 2.70
C ILE A 72 -1.75 3.67 2.14
N GLY A 73 -2.82 4.07 2.83
CA GLY A 73 -3.67 5.17 2.40
C GLY A 73 -5.04 5.15 3.07
N ASP A 74 -5.89 6.11 2.71
CA ASP A 74 -7.24 6.31 3.26
C ASP A 74 -8.35 5.56 2.48
N LEU A 75 -7.98 4.77 1.46
CA LEU A 75 -8.91 4.02 0.60
C LEU A 75 -9.89 4.88 -0.22
N TYR A 76 -9.71 6.20 -0.30
CA TYR A 76 -10.49 7.02 -1.23
C TYR A 76 -9.98 6.81 -2.66
N GLU A 77 -10.71 5.97 -3.40
CA GLU A 77 -10.39 5.65 -4.79
C GLU A 77 -10.92 6.73 -5.75
N GLY A 78 -10.03 7.35 -6.54
CA GLY A 78 -10.39 8.24 -7.65
C GLY A 78 -10.36 7.57 -9.02
N GLY A 79 -9.87 6.34 -9.12
CA GLY A 79 -9.93 5.47 -10.30
C GLY A 79 -11.19 4.59 -10.35
N VAL A 80 -11.06 3.41 -10.96
CA VAL A 80 -12.20 2.48 -11.15
C VAL A 80 -12.30 1.52 -9.95
N ARG A 81 -13.14 1.87 -8.96
CA ARG A 81 -13.37 1.10 -7.73
C ARG A 81 -13.64 -0.40 -7.95
N GLN A 82 -14.48 -0.77 -8.91
CA GLN A 82 -14.77 -2.18 -9.17
C GLN A 82 -13.53 -2.96 -9.61
N GLU A 83 -12.67 -2.34 -10.41
CA GLU A 83 -11.44 -2.94 -10.89
C GLU A 83 -10.39 -3.03 -9.77
N MET A 84 -10.32 -2.01 -8.90
CA MET A 84 -9.51 -2.05 -7.67
C MET A 84 -9.86 -3.29 -6.84
N LEU A 85 -11.14 -3.47 -6.50
CA LEU A 85 -11.63 -4.61 -5.73
C LEU A 85 -11.36 -5.95 -6.42
N ARG A 86 -11.58 -6.02 -7.75
CA ARG A 86 -11.31 -7.22 -8.54
C ARG A 86 -9.83 -7.63 -8.52
N ARG A 87 -8.92 -6.66 -8.60
CA ARG A 87 -7.46 -6.91 -8.56
C ARG A 87 -7.02 -7.38 -7.19
N VAL A 88 -7.52 -6.76 -6.11
CA VAL A 88 -7.25 -7.23 -4.75
C VAL A 88 -7.73 -8.67 -4.57
N ALA A 89 -8.97 -8.97 -4.97
CA ALA A 89 -9.49 -10.33 -4.90
C ALA A 89 -8.61 -11.32 -5.68
N ALA A 90 -8.15 -10.96 -6.89
CA ALA A 90 -7.26 -11.80 -7.69
C ALA A 90 -5.89 -12.03 -7.01
N MET A 91 -5.31 -11.01 -6.37
CA MET A 91 -4.07 -11.15 -5.61
C MET A 91 -4.25 -12.08 -4.41
N THR A 92 -5.30 -11.89 -3.62
CA THR A 92 -5.61 -12.73 -2.46
C THR A 92 -5.84 -14.19 -2.89
N GLN A 93 -6.61 -14.41 -3.97
CA GLN A 93 -6.86 -15.75 -4.52
C GLN A 93 -5.59 -16.42 -5.06
N ALA A 94 -4.63 -15.64 -5.57
CA ALA A 94 -3.33 -16.15 -6.00
C ALA A 94 -2.40 -16.50 -4.81
N GLY A 95 -2.79 -16.19 -3.57
CA GLY A 95 -2.02 -16.47 -2.36
C GLY A 95 -1.15 -15.31 -1.88
N VAL A 96 -1.29 -14.10 -2.45
CA VAL A 96 -0.64 -12.90 -1.91
C VAL A 96 -1.28 -12.54 -0.58
N GLN A 97 -0.46 -12.30 0.44
CA GLN A 97 -0.96 -11.71 1.68
C GLN A 97 -1.15 -10.21 1.46
N VAL A 98 -2.39 -9.79 1.27
CA VAL A 98 -2.75 -8.37 1.11
C VAL A 98 -3.05 -7.78 2.48
N ILE A 99 -2.49 -6.61 2.79
CA ILE A 99 -2.72 -5.86 4.03
C ILE A 99 -2.99 -4.40 3.66
N VAL A 100 -3.96 -3.77 4.33
CA VAL A 100 -4.20 -2.33 4.22
C VAL A 100 -3.83 -1.64 5.54
N LEU A 101 -3.01 -0.61 5.46
CA LEU A 101 -2.69 0.28 6.56
C LEU A 101 -3.39 1.61 6.32
N LEU A 102 -4.44 1.86 7.11
CA LEU A 102 -5.21 3.09 7.06
C LEU A 102 -4.39 4.20 7.71
N ALA A 103 -4.10 5.25 6.94
CA ALA A 103 -3.50 6.46 7.48
C ALA A 103 -4.55 7.16 8.37
N LEU A 104 -4.23 7.40 9.64
CA LEU A 104 -5.08 8.19 10.52
C LEU A 104 -4.93 9.67 10.20
N SER A 105 -6.02 10.42 10.34
CA SER A 105 -5.97 11.88 10.33
C SER A 105 -5.23 12.40 11.57
N ASP A 106 -4.67 13.61 11.48
CA ASP A 106 -3.93 14.27 12.58
C ASP A 106 -4.76 14.42 13.88
N GLU A 107 -6.09 14.27 13.81
CA GLU A 107 -7.01 14.34 14.95
C GLU A 107 -7.33 12.97 15.58
N GLY A 108 -6.71 11.89 15.09
CA GLY A 108 -6.95 10.53 15.58
C GLY A 108 -8.32 9.97 15.21
N ALA A 109 -9.14 10.71 14.46
CA ALA A 109 -10.37 10.20 13.89
C ALA A 109 -10.05 9.32 12.67
N PRO A 110 -10.67 8.14 12.55
CA PRO A 110 -10.55 7.32 11.36
C PRO A 110 -11.06 8.11 10.14
N PHE A 111 -10.15 8.54 9.27
CA PHE A 111 -10.47 9.19 8.01
C PHE A 111 -10.12 8.23 6.88
N TYR A 112 -11.10 7.44 6.45
CA TYR A 112 -10.96 6.49 5.35
C TYR A 112 -12.32 6.14 4.73
N ASP A 113 -12.31 5.59 3.53
CA ASP A 113 -13.51 5.08 2.86
C ASP A 113 -13.99 3.77 3.51
N HIS A 114 -15.04 3.87 4.33
CA HIS A 114 -15.63 2.73 5.05
C HIS A 114 -16.20 1.65 4.13
N ASP A 115 -16.74 2.02 2.97
CA ASP A 115 -17.33 1.05 2.04
C ASP A 115 -16.24 0.22 1.36
N ASN A 116 -15.11 0.83 1.02
CA ASN A 116 -13.93 0.13 0.52
C ASN A 116 -13.28 -0.72 1.61
N ALA A 117 -13.15 -0.19 2.83
CA ALA A 117 -12.62 -0.95 3.96
C ALA A 117 -13.47 -2.21 4.23
N ALA A 118 -14.79 -2.08 4.26
CA ALA A 118 -15.71 -3.20 4.47
C ALA A 118 -15.64 -4.21 3.31
N ALA A 119 -15.56 -3.74 2.06
CA ALA A 119 -15.43 -4.62 0.90
C ALA A 119 -14.13 -5.43 0.94
N LEU A 120 -13.01 -4.80 1.29
CA LEU A 120 -11.70 -5.46 1.43
C LEU A 120 -11.69 -6.45 2.61
N ALA A 121 -12.29 -6.07 3.74
CA ALA A 121 -12.44 -6.96 4.89
C ALA A 121 -13.26 -8.22 4.55
N ALA A 122 -14.32 -8.10 3.73
CA ALA A 122 -15.10 -9.24 3.25
C ALA A 122 -14.30 -10.20 2.36
N MET A 123 -13.16 -9.75 1.80
CA MET A 123 -12.21 -10.58 1.05
C MET A 123 -11.11 -11.20 1.93
N GLY A 124 -11.17 -11.00 3.26
CA GLY A 124 -10.15 -11.44 4.20
C GLY A 124 -8.90 -10.55 4.21
N VAL A 125 -8.97 -9.34 3.64
CA VAL A 125 -7.87 -8.36 3.70
C VAL A 125 -8.00 -7.54 4.98
N PRO A 126 -7.07 -7.67 5.94
CA PRO A 126 -7.12 -6.88 7.15
C PRO A 126 -6.79 -5.41 6.83
N ALA A 127 -7.60 -4.49 7.38
CA ALA A 127 -7.36 -3.06 7.35
C ALA A 127 -7.11 -2.57 8.78
N PHE A 128 -5.88 -2.11 9.06
CA PHE A 128 -5.49 -1.61 10.38
C PHE A 128 -5.34 -0.09 10.33
N ALA A 129 -6.03 0.61 11.22
CA ALA A 129 -5.72 2.01 11.49
C ALA A 129 -4.47 2.06 12.38
N CYS A 130 -3.35 2.47 11.82
CA CYS A 130 -2.09 2.53 12.58
C CYS A 130 -1.89 3.96 13.06
N THR A 131 -2.04 4.21 14.38
CA THR A 131 -1.29 5.31 14.99
C THR A 131 0.18 4.91 15.00
N PRO A 132 1.14 5.82 14.74
CA PRO A 132 2.56 5.52 14.78
C PRO A 132 3.04 4.86 16.10
N ASP A 133 2.26 5.01 17.18
CA ASP A 133 2.55 4.50 18.53
C ASP A 133 2.01 3.08 18.82
N ALA A 134 1.33 2.43 17.87
CA ALA A 134 0.68 1.13 18.10
C ALA A 134 1.40 -0.05 17.43
N PHE A 135 2.73 -0.06 17.41
CA PHE A 135 3.49 -1.29 17.19
C PHE A 135 3.61 -2.04 18.52
N PRO A 136 3.03 -3.25 18.67
CA PRO A 136 3.32 -4.07 19.83
C PRO A 136 4.78 -4.56 19.76
N ASP A 137 5.47 -4.54 20.90
CA ASP A 137 6.81 -5.12 21.11
C ASP A 137 6.91 -6.58 20.61
#